data_AF-A0A7S2NEB8-F1
#
_entry.id   AF-A0A7S2NEB8-F1
#
_cell.length_a   1.000
_cell.length_b   1.000
_cell.length_c   1.000
_cell.angle_alpha   90.00
_cell.angle_beta   90.00
_cell.angle_gamma   90.00
#
_symmetry.space_group_name_H-M   'P 1'
#
loop_
_entity.id
_entity.type
_entity.pdbx_description
1 polymer ?
#
loop_
_entity_poly.entity_id
_entity_poly.type
_entity_poly.pdbx_seq_one_letter_code
_entity_poly.pdbx_strand_id
1 'polypeptide(L)'
;GELNITEVQGALEQLGVACRSRWDRMVLMERLDEARAMAAMAGAEDVSTLGSSFISFGDFVHLIRLLRSSSDRFSEVMVSRVAEELDFSMDEVIEFRENFIRLKRRKEGSSPPLTRGAVASEDGISTADVTKLLRSLGLSMSSIQRDRLLRQLECVESTSTGLVTFVGFLRIMHWLVGTNFLGINAVVARH
;
A
#
# COMPACT_ATOMS: atom_id res chain seq x y z
N GLY A 1 8.40 10.38 28.29
CA GLY A 1 9.77 10.25 27.74
C GLY A 1 9.83 11.14 26.53
N GLU A 2 10.78 12.06 26.50
CA GLU A 2 10.91 13.04 25.42
C GLU A 2 11.82 12.47 24.34
N LEU A 3 11.38 12.56 23.08
CA LEU A 3 12.17 12.20 21.92
C LEU A 3 12.80 13.45 21.33
N ASN A 4 14.07 13.37 20.98
CA ASN A 4 14.71 14.39 20.18
C ASN A 4 14.47 14.15 18.67
N ILE A 5 14.76 15.15 17.85
CA ILE A 5 14.56 15.07 16.39
C ILE A 5 15.32 13.91 15.74
N THR A 6 16.52 13.59 16.22
CA THR A 6 17.35 12.52 15.65
C THR A 6 16.78 11.14 15.94
N GLU A 7 16.19 10.95 17.12
CA GLU A 7 15.48 9.72 17.48
C GLU A 7 14.22 9.55 16.66
N VAL A 8 13.45 10.63 16.45
CA VAL A 8 12.27 10.60 15.58
C VAL A 8 12.65 10.29 14.13
N GLN A 9 13.74 10.86 13.62
CA GLN A 9 14.24 10.51 12.28
C GLN A 9 14.62 9.03 12.18
N GLY A 10 15.37 8.50 13.15
CA GLY A 10 15.72 7.08 13.18
C GLY A 10 14.48 6.17 13.26
N ALA A 11 13.48 6.55 14.03
CA ALA A 11 12.22 5.82 14.11
C ALA A 11 11.44 5.89 12.78
N LEU A 12 11.37 7.05 12.13
CA LEU A 12 10.71 7.21 10.83
C LEU A 12 11.41 6.43 9.71
N GLU A 13 12.74 6.37 9.72
CA GLU A 13 13.50 5.54 8.77
C GLU A 13 13.18 4.06 8.93
N GLN A 14 13.04 3.56 10.17
CA GLN A 14 12.58 2.19 10.43
C GLN A 14 11.16 1.93 9.91
N LEU A 15 10.35 2.99 9.79
CA LEU A 15 9.00 2.95 9.22
C LEU A 15 9.00 3.22 7.70
N GLY A 16 10.16 3.28 7.06
CA GLY A 16 10.27 3.50 5.61
C GLY A 16 10.09 4.96 5.17
N VAL A 17 10.02 5.91 6.10
CA VAL A 17 9.96 7.35 5.82
C VAL A 17 11.36 7.93 5.93
N ALA A 18 12.06 8.01 4.79
CA ALA A 18 13.42 8.56 4.76
C ALA A 18 13.41 10.09 4.72
N CYS A 19 14.14 10.73 5.65
CA CYS A 19 14.28 12.20 5.71
C CYS A 19 15.73 12.63 5.46
N ARG A 20 16.24 12.40 4.24
CA ARG A 20 17.66 12.57 3.93
C ARG A 20 18.04 14.00 3.59
N SER A 21 17.12 14.78 3.04
CA SER A 21 17.39 16.14 2.60
C SER A 21 17.04 17.20 3.67
N ARG A 22 17.58 18.41 3.51
CA ARG A 22 17.15 19.57 4.33
C ARG A 22 15.66 19.87 4.10
N TRP A 23 15.19 19.67 2.87
CA TRP A 23 13.79 19.86 2.51
C TRP A 23 12.88 18.86 3.23
N ASP A 24 13.23 17.57 3.24
CA ASP A 24 12.44 16.53 3.92
C ASP A 24 12.32 16.81 5.41
N ARG A 25 13.39 17.30 6.04
CA ARG A 25 13.39 17.70 7.45
C ARG A 25 12.48 18.89 7.72
N MET A 26 12.41 19.85 6.80
CA MET A 26 11.51 20.99 6.90
C MET A 26 10.05 20.53 6.78
N VAL A 27 9.74 19.69 5.79
CA VAL A 27 8.40 19.10 5.62
C VAL A 27 8.02 18.27 6.84
N LEU A 28 8.96 17.50 7.40
CA LEU A 28 8.72 16.73 8.61
C LEU A 28 8.36 17.62 9.80
N MET A 29 9.04 18.76 9.95
CA MET A 29 8.74 19.73 11.01
C MET A 29 7.36 20.35 10.85
N GLU A 30 6.99 20.70 9.63
CA GLU A 30 5.64 21.20 9.33
C GLU A 30 4.57 20.15 9.68
N ARG A 31 4.79 18.88 9.33
CA ARG A 31 3.89 17.77 9.68
C ARG A 31 3.85 17.49 11.18
N LEU A 32 4.95 17.73 11.89
CA LEU A 32 5.00 17.59 13.33
C LEU A 32 4.17 18.67 14.02
N ASP A 33 4.22 19.92 13.54
CA ASP A 33 3.38 20.99 14.06
C ASP A 33 1.89 20.74 13.75
N GLU A 34 1.57 20.20 12.57
CA GLU A 34 0.23 19.72 12.23
C GLU A 34 -0.23 18.59 13.19
N ALA A 35 0.66 17.64 13.49
CA ALA A 35 0.42 16.56 14.45
C ALA A 35 0.14 17.07 15.87
N ARG A 36 0.92 18.06 16.34
CA ARG A 36 0.70 18.74 17.63
C ARG A 36 -0.65 19.44 17.68
N ALA A 37 -1.01 20.16 16.62
CA ALA A 37 -2.31 20.83 16.53
C ALA A 37 -3.47 19.81 16.61
N MET A 38 -3.35 18.67 15.90
CA MET A 38 -4.35 17.60 16.00
C MET A 38 -4.40 16.94 17.38
N ALA A 39 -3.25 16.72 18.03
CA ALA A 39 -3.19 16.17 19.37
C ALA A 39 -3.88 17.10 20.38
N ALA A 40 -3.62 18.41 20.29
CA ALA A 40 -4.27 19.43 21.12
C ALA A 40 -5.78 19.48 20.89
N MET A 41 -6.24 19.44 19.63
CA MET A 41 -7.68 19.39 19.31
C MET A 41 -8.35 18.11 19.81
N ALA A 42 -7.60 17.00 19.91
CA ALA A 42 -8.08 15.74 20.47
C ALA A 42 -8.07 15.70 22.01
N GLY A 43 -7.63 16.76 22.68
CA GLY A 43 -7.56 16.85 24.14
C GLY A 43 -6.40 16.09 24.76
N ALA A 44 -5.30 15.88 24.03
CA ALA A 44 -4.09 15.31 24.62
C ALA A 44 -3.48 16.28 25.64
N GLU A 45 -3.17 15.79 26.85
CA GLU A 45 -2.64 16.61 27.95
C GLU A 45 -1.13 16.88 27.85
N ASP A 46 -0.40 16.04 27.11
CA ASP A 46 1.08 16.05 26.99
C ASP A 46 1.52 16.44 25.56
N VAL A 47 1.00 17.57 25.06
CA VAL A 47 1.35 18.11 23.74
C VAL A 47 2.50 19.10 23.91
N SER A 48 3.59 18.88 23.18
CA SER A 48 4.72 19.82 23.22
C SER A 48 4.35 21.14 22.57
N THR A 49 4.97 22.24 23.02
CA THR A 49 4.80 23.56 22.41
C THR A 49 5.16 23.52 20.91
N LEU A 50 4.41 24.25 20.08
CA LEU A 50 4.69 24.43 18.66
C LEU A 50 6.13 24.93 18.44
N GLY A 51 6.83 24.34 17.46
CA GLY A 51 8.24 24.64 17.20
C GLY A 51 9.23 24.11 18.24
N SER A 52 8.80 23.39 19.27
CA SER A 52 9.72 22.75 20.23
C SER A 52 10.63 21.73 19.54
N SER A 53 11.90 21.67 19.95
CA SER A 53 12.85 20.63 19.53
C SER A 53 12.59 19.28 20.20
N PHE A 54 11.78 19.27 21.26
CA PHE A 54 11.35 18.08 21.98
C PHE A 54 9.99 17.62 21.47
N ILE A 55 9.85 16.30 21.37
CA ILE A 55 8.67 15.63 20.83
C ILE A 55 8.19 14.69 21.90
N SER A 56 6.98 14.92 22.41
CA SER A 56 6.36 13.99 23.35
C SER A 56 6.00 12.70 22.61
N PHE A 57 5.81 11.62 23.37
CA PHE A 57 5.30 10.38 22.78
C PHE A 57 3.95 10.58 22.09
N GLY A 58 3.09 11.44 22.65
CA GLY A 58 1.80 11.81 22.05
C GLY A 58 1.97 12.45 20.67
N ASP A 59 2.83 13.45 20.57
CA ASP A 59 3.14 14.12 19.30
C ASP A 59 3.64 13.13 18.24
N PHE A 60 4.55 12.23 18.64
CA PHE A 60 5.08 11.21 17.74
C PHE A 60 3.98 10.25 17.24
N VAL A 61 3.11 9.77 18.11
CA VAL A 61 2.00 8.88 17.70
C VAL A 61 1.05 9.60 16.74
N HIS A 62 0.73 10.87 16.99
CA HIS A 62 -0.11 11.67 16.08
C HIS A 62 0.56 11.90 14.73
N LEU A 63 1.88 12.12 14.72
CA LEU A 63 2.66 12.22 13.48
C LEU A 63 2.59 10.93 12.67
N ILE A 64 2.77 9.76 13.29
CA ILE A 64 2.64 8.47 12.59
C ILE A 64 1.24 8.30 12.02
N ARG A 65 0.19 8.66 12.78
CA ARG A 65 -1.20 8.61 12.28
C ARG A 65 -1.41 9.54 11.08
N LEU A 66 -0.85 10.75 11.13
CA LEU A 66 -0.93 11.72 10.04
C LEU A 66 -0.25 11.20 8.77
N LEU A 67 0.99 10.71 8.89
CA LEU A 67 1.75 10.18 7.77
C LEU A 67 1.06 8.99 7.12
N ARG A 68 0.49 8.08 7.93
CA ARG A 68 -0.30 6.94 7.43
C ARG A 68 -1.57 7.40 6.73
N SER A 69 -2.33 8.32 7.35
CA SER A 69 -3.57 8.84 6.75
C SER A 69 -3.31 9.56 5.42
N SER A 70 -2.19 10.28 5.31
CA SER A 70 -1.78 10.96 4.08
C SER A 70 -1.42 9.94 2.99
N SER A 71 -0.63 8.92 3.35
CA SER A 71 -0.29 7.82 2.43
C SER A 71 -1.53 7.07 1.96
N ASP A 72 -2.44 6.75 2.87
CA ASP A 72 -3.68 6.03 2.56
C ASP A 72 -4.55 6.84 1.58
N ARG A 73 -4.70 8.16 1.82
CA ARG A 73 -5.42 9.06 0.91
C ARG A 73 -4.78 9.13 -0.47
N PHE A 74 -3.45 9.22 -0.54
CA PHE A 74 -2.75 9.25 -1.82
C PHE A 74 -2.97 7.94 -2.60
N SER A 75 -2.85 6.79 -1.93
CA SER A 75 -3.15 5.50 -2.52
C SER A 75 -4.61 5.39 -2.97
N GLU A 76 -5.56 5.92 -2.22
CA GLU A 76 -6.99 5.93 -2.57
C GLU A 76 -7.27 6.78 -3.82
N VAL A 77 -6.67 7.98 -3.93
CA VAL A 77 -6.77 8.84 -5.11
C VAL A 77 -6.17 8.14 -6.34
N MET A 78 -5.00 7.52 -6.19
CA MET A 78 -4.36 6.78 -7.29
C MET A 78 -5.21 5.59 -7.73
N VAL A 79 -5.76 4.83 -6.80
CA VAL A 79 -6.65 3.70 -7.09
C VAL A 79 -7.92 4.17 -7.80
N SER A 80 -8.54 5.26 -7.34
CA SER A 80 -9.75 5.82 -7.94
C SER A 80 -9.51 6.24 -9.38
N ARG A 81 -8.40 6.94 -9.64
CA ARG A 81 -8.01 7.34 -11.00
C ARG A 81 -7.76 6.15 -11.92
N VAL A 82 -7.10 5.10 -11.42
CA VAL A 82 -6.84 3.89 -12.21
C VAL A 82 -8.12 3.09 -12.43
N ALA A 83 -9.05 3.07 -11.47
CA ALA A 83 -10.35 2.46 -11.66
C ALA A 83 -11.13 3.15 -12.80
N GLU A 84 -11.15 4.49 -12.81
CA GLU A 84 -11.73 5.27 -13.90
C GLU A 84 -11.03 5.02 -15.24
N GLU A 85 -9.69 4.94 -15.26
CA GLU A 85 -8.93 4.66 -16.49
C GLU A 85 -9.22 3.27 -17.09
N LEU A 86 -9.52 2.28 -16.24
CA LEU A 86 -9.71 0.88 -16.61
C LEU A 86 -11.19 0.48 -16.68
N ASP A 87 -12.10 1.46 -16.59
CA ASP A 87 -13.55 1.27 -16.57
C ASP A 87 -14.05 0.29 -15.48
N PHE A 88 -13.37 0.24 -14.34
CA PHE A 88 -13.81 -0.55 -13.19
C PHE A 88 -14.80 0.23 -12.32
N SER A 89 -15.85 -0.45 -11.88
CA SER A 89 -16.71 0.04 -10.80
C SER A 89 -15.99 -0.02 -9.45
N MET A 90 -16.44 0.81 -8.50
CA MET A 90 -15.87 0.78 -7.14
C MET A 90 -16.13 -0.54 -6.42
N ASP A 91 -17.23 -1.23 -6.73
CA ASP A 91 -17.54 -2.54 -6.16
C ASP A 91 -16.52 -3.59 -6.65
N GLU A 92 -16.19 -3.62 -7.94
CA GLU A 92 -15.14 -4.49 -8.49
C GLU A 92 -13.77 -4.19 -7.86
N VAL A 93 -13.43 -2.91 -7.69
CA VAL A 93 -12.17 -2.50 -7.05
C VAL A 93 -12.09 -3.01 -5.61
N ILE A 94 -13.20 -2.98 -4.87
CA ILE A 94 -13.29 -3.53 -3.51
C ILE A 94 -13.06 -5.05 -3.55
N GLU A 95 -13.73 -5.78 -4.43
CA GLU A 95 -13.54 -7.23 -4.59
C GLU A 95 -12.09 -7.59 -4.99
N PHE A 96 -11.49 -6.83 -5.90
CA PHE A 96 -10.08 -6.99 -6.27
C PHE A 96 -9.16 -6.72 -5.09
N ARG A 97 -9.45 -5.71 -4.26
CA ARG A 97 -8.68 -5.40 -3.06
C ARG A 97 -8.75 -6.54 -2.05
N GLU A 98 -9.91 -7.12 -1.82
CA GLU A 98 -10.07 -8.27 -0.94
C GLU A 98 -9.25 -9.48 -1.42
N ASN A 99 -9.31 -9.75 -2.73
CA ASN A 99 -8.51 -10.81 -3.35
C ASN A 99 -7.01 -10.55 -3.19
N PHE A 100 -6.56 -9.32 -3.41
CA PHE A 100 -5.16 -8.92 -3.25
C PHE A 100 -4.69 -9.09 -1.80
N ILE A 101 -5.45 -8.61 -0.82
CA ILE A 101 -5.14 -8.77 0.62
C ILE A 101 -5.09 -10.25 1.00
N ARG A 102 -6.04 -11.06 0.49
CA ARG A 102 -6.07 -12.51 0.72
C ARG A 102 -4.82 -13.19 0.19
N LEU A 103 -4.30 -12.78 -0.98
CA LEU A 103 -3.05 -13.30 -1.52
C LEU A 103 -1.86 -12.93 -0.65
N LYS A 104 -1.76 -11.68 -0.18
CA LYS A 104 -0.70 -11.26 0.75
C LYS A 104 -0.68 -12.11 2.02
N ARG A 105 -1.84 -12.31 2.66
CA ARG A 105 -1.95 -13.08 3.91
C ARG A 105 -1.54 -14.55 3.79
N ARG A 106 -1.73 -15.17 2.62
CA ARG A 106 -1.29 -16.56 2.39
C ARG A 106 0.22 -16.70 2.45
N LYS A 107 0.97 -15.66 2.09
CA LYS A 107 2.45 -15.67 2.07
C LYS A 107 3.04 -15.54 3.47
N GLU A 108 2.39 -14.78 4.35
CA GLU A 108 2.86 -14.49 5.71
C GLU A 108 2.61 -15.63 6.71
N GLY A 109 2.08 -16.78 6.24
CA GLY A 109 1.96 -18.00 7.04
C GLY A 109 1.05 -17.83 8.25
N SER A 110 -0.27 -17.71 8.03
CA SER A 110 -1.40 -17.80 9.01
C SER A 110 -1.25 -17.09 10.37
N SER A 111 -0.20 -16.31 10.59
CA SER A 111 -0.04 -15.55 11.82
C SER A 111 -0.94 -14.34 11.67
N PRO A 112 -1.96 -14.17 12.53
CA PRO A 112 -2.77 -12.96 12.49
C PRO A 112 -1.83 -11.76 12.63
N PRO A 113 -2.08 -10.65 11.91
CA PRO A 113 -1.27 -9.45 12.03
C PRO A 113 -1.51 -8.88 13.43
N LEU A 114 -0.72 -9.31 14.41
CA LEU A 114 -0.85 -8.90 15.82
C LEU A 114 -0.41 -7.46 16.05
N THR A 115 0.06 -6.76 15.01
CA THR A 115 0.44 -5.35 15.12
C THR A 115 -0.17 -4.55 13.98
N ARG A 116 -1.32 -3.92 14.25
CA ARG A 116 -1.97 -2.88 13.42
C ARG A 116 -1.07 -1.66 13.14
N GLY A 117 0.16 -1.67 13.66
CA GLY A 117 1.19 -0.64 13.56
C GLY A 117 2.38 -0.96 12.66
N ALA A 118 2.50 -2.18 12.09
CA ALA A 118 3.57 -2.45 11.12
C ALA A 118 3.32 -1.61 9.86
N VAL A 119 4.17 -0.61 9.66
CA VAL A 119 4.14 0.24 8.47
C VAL A 119 4.43 -0.67 7.29
N ALA A 120 3.53 -0.62 6.31
CA ALA A 120 3.36 -1.61 5.27
C ALA A 120 4.72 -2.02 4.68
N SER A 121 5.17 -3.22 5.03
CA SER A 121 6.21 -3.92 4.28
C SER A 121 5.78 -3.91 2.82
N GLU A 122 6.66 -3.45 1.92
CA GLU A 122 6.40 -3.11 0.52
C GLU A 122 5.12 -3.79 -0.02
N ASP A 123 4.07 -2.98 -0.20
CA ASP A 123 2.68 -3.40 -0.32
C ASP A 123 2.41 -4.09 -1.69
N GLY A 124 2.93 -5.32 -1.85
CA GLY A 124 2.84 -6.04 -3.12
C GLY A 124 2.67 -7.54 -2.99
N ILE A 125 2.25 -8.17 -4.09
CA ILE A 125 2.18 -9.63 -4.26
C ILE A 125 3.23 -10.12 -5.26
N SER A 126 3.72 -11.35 -5.11
CA SER A 126 4.68 -11.89 -6.06
C SER A 126 4.00 -12.29 -7.38
N THR A 127 4.77 -12.34 -8.47
CA THR A 127 4.32 -12.88 -9.76
C THR A 127 3.82 -14.32 -9.65
N ALA A 128 4.42 -15.11 -8.75
CA ALA A 128 3.99 -16.46 -8.43
C ALA A 128 2.60 -16.49 -7.79
N ASP A 129 2.26 -15.50 -6.96
CA ASP A 129 0.95 -15.42 -6.31
C ASP A 129 -0.16 -15.04 -7.30
N VAL A 130 0.13 -14.15 -8.25
CA VAL A 130 -0.77 -13.86 -9.38
C VAL A 130 -1.01 -15.13 -10.20
N THR A 131 0.05 -15.89 -10.51
CA THR A 131 -0.05 -17.15 -11.25
C THR A 131 -0.90 -18.19 -10.50
N LYS A 132 -0.74 -18.28 -9.16
CA LYS A 132 -1.54 -19.16 -8.31
C LYS A 132 -3.00 -18.72 -8.25
N LEU A 133 -3.28 -17.42 -8.24
CA LEU A 133 -4.64 -16.89 -8.29
C LEU A 133 -5.35 -17.36 -9.56
N LEU A 134 -4.73 -17.17 -10.73
CA LEU A 134 -5.32 -17.61 -12.01
C LEU A 134 -5.58 -19.12 -12.04
N ARG A 135 -4.66 -19.92 -11.50
CA ARG A 135 -4.86 -21.36 -11.36
C ARG A 135 -6.04 -21.69 -10.43
N SER A 136 -6.21 -20.94 -9.35
CA SER A 136 -7.33 -21.14 -8.42
C SER A 136 -8.70 -20.80 -9.01
N LEU A 137 -8.73 -20.01 -10.09
CA LEU A 137 -9.93 -19.75 -10.90
C LEU A 137 -10.19 -20.86 -11.95
N GLY A 138 -9.46 -21.97 -11.89
CA GLY A 138 -9.57 -23.08 -12.84
C GLY A 138 -8.84 -22.85 -14.16
N LEU A 139 -8.05 -21.78 -14.28
CA LEU A 139 -7.32 -21.50 -15.52
C LEU A 139 -6.00 -22.27 -15.55
N SER A 140 -5.90 -23.24 -16.47
CA SER A 140 -4.64 -23.94 -16.75
C SER A 140 -3.85 -23.17 -17.80
N MET A 141 -2.61 -22.76 -17.46
CA MET A 141 -1.71 -22.06 -18.38
C MET A 141 -0.72 -23.01 -19.03
N SER A 142 -0.58 -22.94 -20.35
CA SER A 142 0.57 -23.49 -21.07
C SER A 142 1.85 -22.69 -20.78
N SER A 143 3.01 -23.24 -21.12
CA SER A 143 4.29 -22.52 -20.96
C SER A 143 4.29 -21.17 -21.70
N ILE A 144 3.77 -21.14 -22.92
CA ILE A 144 3.72 -19.93 -23.76
C ILE A 144 2.82 -18.85 -23.12
N GLN A 145 1.67 -19.26 -22.57
CA GLN A 145 0.76 -18.34 -21.88
C GLN A 145 1.40 -17.79 -20.61
N ARG A 146 2.09 -18.64 -19.84
CA ARG A 146 2.82 -18.22 -18.66
C ARG A 146 3.89 -17.18 -19.00
N ASP A 147 4.68 -17.41 -20.05
CA ASP A 147 5.72 -16.46 -20.48
C ASP A 147 5.11 -15.12 -20.89
N ARG A 148 3.96 -15.15 -21.58
CA ARG A 148 3.22 -13.92 -21.93
C ARG A 148 2.73 -13.16 -20.69
N LEU A 149 2.21 -13.88 -19.69
CA LEU A 149 1.80 -13.28 -18.41
C LEU A 149 2.99 -12.66 -17.67
N LEU A 150 4.13 -13.34 -17.63
CA LEU A 150 5.34 -12.84 -16.98
C LEU A 150 5.86 -11.56 -17.64
N ARG A 151 5.88 -11.50 -18.98
CA ARG A 151 6.22 -10.26 -19.70
C ARG A 151 5.26 -9.12 -19.39
N GLN A 152 3.96 -9.42 -19.28
CA GLN A 152 2.98 -8.40 -18.90
C GLN A 152 3.22 -7.91 -17.47
N LEU A 153 3.55 -8.83 -16.55
CA LEU A 153 3.88 -8.52 -15.15
C LEU A 153 5.13 -7.62 -15.04
N GLU A 154 6.11 -7.80 -15.91
CA GLU A 154 7.30 -6.93 -15.99
C GLU A 154 6.96 -5.51 -16.46
N CYS A 155 5.87 -5.34 -17.22
CA CYS A 155 5.44 -4.04 -17.72
C CYS A 155 4.51 -3.27 -16.78
N VAL A 156 4.04 -3.86 -15.68
CA VAL A 156 3.13 -3.17 -14.74
C VAL A 156 3.87 -2.56 -13.55
N GLU A 157 3.18 -1.64 -12.88
CA GLU A 157 3.67 -0.99 -11.69
C GLU A 157 4.03 -2.01 -10.61
N SER A 158 5.30 -2.01 -10.24
CA SER A 158 5.89 -2.89 -9.25
C SER A 158 6.72 -2.07 -8.26
N THR A 159 6.86 -2.59 -7.04
CA THR A 159 7.71 -1.99 -6.02
C THR A 159 9.19 -2.12 -6.40
N SER A 160 10.06 -1.48 -5.62
CA SER A 160 11.52 -1.56 -5.84
C SER A 160 12.06 -2.99 -5.76
N THR A 161 11.37 -3.88 -5.03
CA THR A 161 11.69 -5.31 -4.92
C THR A 161 11.03 -6.19 -5.99
N GLY A 162 10.32 -5.60 -6.96
CA GLY A 162 9.64 -6.32 -8.04
C GLY A 162 8.33 -7.01 -7.60
N LEU A 163 7.73 -6.56 -6.50
CA LEU A 163 6.39 -7.03 -6.10
C LEU A 163 5.33 -6.20 -6.82
N VAL A 164 4.28 -6.86 -7.29
CA VAL A 164 3.17 -6.19 -7.99
C VAL A 164 2.35 -5.40 -6.98
N THR A 165 2.23 -4.09 -7.16
CA THR A 165 1.40 -3.22 -6.31
C THR A 165 -0.09 -3.49 -6.55
N PHE A 166 -0.98 -2.96 -5.70
CA PHE A 166 -2.42 -3.09 -5.96
C PHE A 166 -2.84 -2.43 -7.29
N VAL A 167 -2.23 -1.29 -7.65
CA VAL A 167 -2.45 -0.64 -8.95
C VAL A 167 -1.95 -1.51 -10.10
N GLY A 168 -0.76 -2.09 -9.98
CA GLY A 168 -0.25 -3.06 -10.95
C GLY A 168 -1.18 -4.25 -11.10
N PHE A 169 -1.74 -4.75 -10.00
CA PHE A 169 -2.72 -5.83 -9.99
C PHE A 169 -4.01 -5.48 -10.75
N LEU A 170 -4.57 -4.29 -10.57
CA LEU A 170 -5.75 -3.83 -11.33
C LEU A 170 -5.47 -3.81 -12.84
N ARG A 171 -4.31 -3.29 -13.25
CA ARG A 171 -3.90 -3.26 -14.67
C ARG A 171 -3.77 -4.67 -15.26
N ILE A 172 -3.30 -5.64 -14.49
CA ILE A 172 -3.26 -7.05 -14.91
C ILE A 172 -4.68 -7.60 -15.05
N MET A 173 -5.57 -7.37 -14.09
CA MET A 173 -6.96 -7.87 -14.16
C MET A 173 -7.66 -7.32 -15.40
N HIS A 174 -7.52 -6.02 -15.69
CA HIS A 174 -8.05 -5.41 -16.89
C HIS A 174 -7.48 -6.05 -18.17
N TRP A 175 -6.16 -6.24 -18.23
CA TRP A 175 -5.52 -6.89 -19.37
C TRP A 175 -5.99 -8.34 -19.60
N LEU A 176 -6.21 -9.11 -18.54
CA LEU A 176 -6.70 -10.49 -18.63
C LEU A 176 -8.07 -10.55 -19.29
N VAL A 177 -8.99 -9.67 -18.87
CA VAL A 177 -10.35 -9.57 -19.43
C VAL A 177 -10.30 -9.05 -20.86
N GLY A 178 -9.58 -7.97 -21.11
CA GLY A 178 -9.50 -7.32 -22.42
C GLY A 178 -8.87 -8.20 -23.51
N THR A 179 -7.91 -9.05 -23.15
CA THR A 179 -7.28 -9.99 -24.10
C THR A 179 -7.98 -11.35 -24.15
N ASN A 180 -9.06 -11.53 -23.39
CA ASN A 180 -9.71 -12.83 -23.17
C ASN A 180 -8.67 -13.92 -22.84
N PHE A 181 -7.71 -13.57 -21.99
CA PHE A 181 -6.59 -14.45 -21.67
C PHE A 181 -7.11 -15.74 -21.04
N LEU A 182 -6.69 -16.90 -21.56
CA LEU A 182 -7.17 -18.23 -21.13
C LEU A 182 -8.68 -18.46 -21.30
N GLY A 183 -9.35 -17.67 -22.14
CA GLY A 183 -10.80 -17.75 -22.28
C GLY A 183 -11.55 -17.31 -21.03
N ILE A 184 -10.96 -16.41 -20.22
CA ILE A 184 -11.53 -15.96 -18.95
C ILE A 184 -12.95 -15.41 -19.11
N ASN A 185 -13.27 -14.79 -20.25
CA ASN A 185 -14.60 -14.24 -20.51
C ASN A 185 -15.66 -15.36 -20.60
N ALA A 186 -15.29 -16.56 -21.03
CA ALA A 186 -16.18 -17.72 -21.05
C ALA A 186 -16.40 -18.32 -19.64
N VAL A 187 -15.45 -18.13 -18.72
CA VAL A 187 -15.58 -18.57 -17.32
C VAL A 187 -16.44 -17.58 -16.55
N VAL A 188 -16.19 -16.28 -16.73
CA VAL A 188 -16.97 -15.21 -16.10
C VAL A 188 -18.42 -15.25 -16.56
N ALA A 189 -18.70 -15.45 -17.85
CA ALA A 189 -20.07 -15.51 -18.37
C ALA A 189 -20.90 -16.71 -17.89
N ARG A 190 -20.29 -17.69 -17.21
CA ARG A 190 -20.99 -18.85 -16.64
C ARG A 190 -21.41 -18.64 -15.18
N HIS A 191 -20.94 -17.58 -14.56
CA HIS A 191 -21.26 -17.17 -13.20
C HIS A 191 -22.15 -15.93 -13.23
#